data_AF-A0A4Y2V392-F1
#
_entry.id   AF-A0A4Y2V392-F1
#
_cell.length_a   1.000
_cell.length_b   1.000
_cell.length_c   1.000
_cell.angle_alpha   90.00
_cell.angle_beta   90.00
_cell.angle_gamma   90.00
#
_symmetry.space_group_name_H-M   'P 1'
#
loop_
_entity.id
_entity.type
_entity.pdbx_description
1 polymer ?
#
loop_
_entity_poly.entity_id
_entity_poly.type
_entity_poly.pdbx_seq_one_letter_code
_entity_poly.pdbx_strand_id
1 'polypeptide(L)'
;MEKDRDKSLLNSYRPILLPPTLGKVLEKLLLNKLNFHLRSHNLMHTFQFGFWKGKLIEHALIRLQDKIQEAKQNNKYSVILSLDIKCAFDHLQYHEIRERFKKRNLNTSTAVTLGYTE
;
A
#
# COMPACT_ATOMS: atom_id res chain seq x y z
N MET A 1 -23.84 7.32 -0.42
CA MET A 1 -23.92 5.95 -0.95
C MET A 1 -23.48 6.02 -2.40
N GLU A 2 -22.37 5.38 -2.73
CA GLU A 2 -21.81 5.40 -4.09
C GLU A 2 -22.81 4.71 -5.03
N LYS A 3 -23.21 5.43 -6.07
CA LYS A 3 -24.15 4.97 -7.09
C LYS A 3 -23.60 3.68 -7.69
N ASP A 4 -24.45 2.65 -7.79
CA ASP A 4 -24.10 1.36 -8.39
C ASP A 4 -23.40 1.61 -9.73
N ARG A 5 -22.12 1.20 -9.83
CA ARG A 5 -21.29 1.52 -10.99
C ARG A 5 -21.85 0.78 -12.19
N ASP A 6 -22.08 1.49 -13.30
CA ASP A 6 -22.66 0.93 -14.50
C ASP A 6 -21.82 -0.25 -15.00
N LYS A 7 -22.42 -1.44 -14.98
CA LYS A 7 -21.77 -2.71 -15.33
C LYS A 7 -21.43 -2.82 -16.82
N SER A 8 -21.97 -1.94 -17.66
CA SER A 8 -21.61 -1.86 -19.07
C SER A 8 -20.27 -1.15 -19.30
N LEU A 9 -19.78 -0.38 -18.34
CA LEU A 9 -18.54 0.38 -18.47
C LEU A 9 -17.33 -0.47 -18.03
N LEU A 10 -16.33 -0.58 -18.89
CA LEU A 10 -15.04 -1.25 -18.60
C LEU A 10 -14.36 -0.70 -17.34
N ASN A 11 -14.47 0.61 -17.09
CA ASN A 11 -13.90 1.29 -15.93
C ASN A 11 -14.55 0.89 -14.59
N SER A 12 -15.66 0.16 -14.61
CA SER A 12 -16.33 -0.36 -13.41
C SER A 12 -15.63 -1.60 -12.84
N TYR A 13 -14.76 -2.25 -13.63
CA TYR A 13 -14.08 -3.48 -13.24
C TYR A 13 -12.61 -3.20 -12.86
N ARG A 14 -12.08 -4.04 -11.96
CA ARG A 14 -10.65 -4.10 -11.66
C ARG A 14 -10.11 -5.42 -12.20
N PRO A 15 -9.23 -5.41 -13.22
CA PRO A 15 -8.65 -6.65 -13.73
C PRO A 15 -7.79 -7.30 -12.63
N ILE A 16 -7.93 -8.62 -12.47
CA ILE A 16 -7.10 -9.40 -11.55
C ILE A 16 -6.10 -10.18 -12.41
N LEU A 17 -4.82 -9.89 -12.25
CA LEU A 17 -3.77 -10.77 -12.78
C LEU A 17 -3.56 -11.94 -11.83
N LEU A 18 -3.66 -13.16 -12.37
CA LEU A 18 -3.29 -14.36 -11.66
C LEU A 18 -1.92 -14.84 -12.15
N PRO A 19 -0.83 -14.57 -11.42
CA PRO A 19 0.48 -15.06 -11.82
C PRO A 19 0.53 -16.59 -11.73
N PRO A 20 1.37 -17.24 -12.57
CA PRO A 20 1.59 -18.68 -12.47
C PRO A 20 2.13 -19.04 -11.08
N THR A 21 1.98 -20.31 -10.67
CA THR A 21 2.38 -20.77 -9.33
C THR A 21 3.80 -20.38 -8.97
N LEU A 22 4.74 -20.54 -9.92
CA LEU A 22 6.14 -20.14 -9.71
C LEU A 22 6.29 -18.62 -9.52
N GLY A 23 5.51 -17.81 -10.26
CA GLY A 23 5.44 -16.36 -10.08
C GLY A 23 4.98 -15.97 -8.68
N LYS A 24 3.93 -16.62 -8.15
CA LYS A 24 3.46 -16.40 -6.77
C LYS A 24 4.52 -16.73 -5.72
N VAL A 25 5.27 -17.81 -5.93
CA VAL A 25 6.38 -18.19 -5.03
C VAL A 25 7.45 -17.11 -5.04
N LEU A 26 7.82 -16.63 -6.23
CA LEU A 26 8.83 -15.60 -6.39
C LEU A 26 8.41 -14.25 -5.79
N GLU A 27 7.17 -13.82 -6.04
CA GLU A 27 6.56 -12.65 -5.40
C GLU A 27 6.62 -12.75 -3.88
N LYS A 28 6.30 -13.94 -3.32
CA LYS A 28 6.35 -14.16 -1.87
C LYS A 28 7.77 -14.05 -1.32
N LEU A 29 8.77 -14.60 -2.03
CA LEU A 29 10.17 -14.50 -1.64
C LEU A 29 10.65 -13.04 -1.65
N LEU A 30 10.35 -12.29 -2.72
CA LEU A 30 10.67 -10.87 -2.83
C LEU A 30 10.00 -10.04 -1.74
N LEU A 31 8.70 -10.28 -1.49
CA LEU A 31 7.94 -9.61 -0.43
C LEU A 31 8.55 -9.87 0.96
N ASN A 32 8.96 -11.10 1.24
CA ASN A 32 9.59 -11.45 2.51
C ASN A 32 10.93 -10.72 2.70
N LYS A 33 11.77 -10.70 1.65
CA LYS A 33 13.06 -10.00 1.68
C LYS A 33 12.87 -8.48 1.86
N LEU A 34 11.94 -7.88 1.12
CA LEU A 34 11.61 -6.47 1.22
C LEU A 34 11.11 -6.12 2.63
N ASN A 35 10.17 -6.90 3.17
CA ASN A 35 9.65 -6.68 4.52
C ASN A 35 10.73 -6.82 5.59
N PHE A 36 11.65 -7.76 5.44
CA PHE A 36 12.78 -7.90 6.36
C PHE A 36 13.65 -6.64 6.36
N HIS A 37 14.03 -6.14 5.18
CA HIS A 37 14.82 -4.92 5.06
C HIS A 37 14.11 -3.69 5.64
N LEU A 38 12.82 -3.53 5.32
CA LEU A 38 12.02 -2.42 5.83
C LEU A 38 11.90 -2.45 7.36
N ARG A 39 11.85 -3.65 7.97
CA ARG A 39 11.83 -3.83 9.42
C ARG A 39 13.17 -3.55 10.07
N SER A 40 14.25 -4.14 9.55
CA SER A 40 15.59 -3.99 10.14
C SER A 40 16.09 -2.55 10.13
N HIS A 41 15.62 -1.74 9.19
CA HIS A 41 15.99 -0.32 9.06
C HIS A 41 14.89 0.65 9.53
N ASN A 42 13.81 0.17 10.17
CA ASN A 42 12.69 0.99 10.65
C ASN A 42 12.12 1.96 9.58
N LEU A 43 12.04 1.51 8.32
CA LEU A 43 11.66 2.34 7.17
C LEU A 43 10.14 2.51 6.99
N MET A 44 9.35 1.93 7.90
CA MET A 44 7.90 1.96 7.84
C MET A 44 7.33 2.93 8.84
N HIS A 45 6.38 3.73 8.40
CA HIS A 45 5.72 4.70 9.25
C HIS A 45 4.86 4.02 10.33
N THR A 46 4.87 4.56 11.55
CA THR A 46 4.14 4.01 12.69
C THR A 46 2.63 3.92 12.41
N PHE A 47 2.07 4.87 11.65
CA PHE A 47 0.64 4.90 11.30
C PHE A 47 0.30 4.29 9.93
N GLN A 48 1.22 3.55 9.31
CA GLN A 48 0.88 2.72 8.15
C GLN A 48 0.33 1.38 8.63
N PHE A 49 -0.99 1.18 8.51
CA PHE A 49 -1.70 -0.02 8.98
C PHE A 49 -1.98 -1.04 7.87
N GLY A 50 -2.10 -0.58 6.61
CA GLY A 50 -2.28 -1.45 5.45
C GLY A 50 -0.99 -2.09 4.99
N PHE A 51 -1.09 -3.30 4.41
CA PHE A 51 0.00 -4.05 3.79
C PHE A 51 1.20 -4.34 4.70
N TRP A 52 1.04 -4.21 6.02
CA TRP A 52 2.10 -4.46 6.99
C TRP A 52 1.74 -5.62 7.90
N LYS A 53 2.57 -6.67 7.91
CA LYS A 53 2.33 -7.86 8.73
C LYS A 53 2.28 -7.49 10.21
N GLY A 54 1.22 -7.90 10.89
CA GLY A 54 1.01 -7.66 12.33
C GLY A 54 0.33 -6.33 12.64
N LYS A 55 -0.12 -5.56 11.64
CA LYS A 55 -0.99 -4.42 11.85
C LYS A 55 -2.39 -4.72 11.32
N LEU A 56 -3.39 -4.31 12.10
CA LEU A 56 -4.80 -4.46 11.79
C LEU A 56 -5.38 -3.09 11.45
N ILE A 57 -6.36 -3.08 10.56
CA ILE A 57 -7.12 -1.87 10.20
C ILE A 57 -7.90 -1.36 11.41
N GLU A 58 -8.32 -2.26 12.30
CA GLU A 58 -9.01 -1.93 13.56
C GLU A 58 -8.20 -0.96 14.42
N HIS A 59 -6.87 -1.11 14.48
CA HIS A 59 -6.02 -0.16 15.22
C HIS A 59 -6.02 1.25 14.59
N ALA A 60 -6.18 1.35 13.27
CA ALA A 60 -6.31 2.64 12.59
C ALA A 60 -7.64 3.32 12.95
N LEU A 61 -8.72 2.53 13.01
CA LEU A 61 -10.07 3.00 13.35
C LEU A 61 -10.16 3.43 14.82
N ILE A 62 -9.65 2.62 15.74
CA ILE A 62 -9.60 2.94 17.17
C ILE A 62 -8.85 4.26 17.35
N ARG A 63 -7.66 4.39 16.74
CA ARG A 63 -6.89 5.63 16.81
C ARG A 63 -7.64 6.85 16.28
N LEU A 64 -8.37 6.70 15.18
CA LEU A 64 -9.19 7.79 14.62
C LEU A 64 -10.31 8.18 15.59
N GLN A 65 -10.99 7.20 16.17
CA GLN A 65 -12.03 7.42 17.18
C GLN A 65 -11.46 8.12 18.42
N ASP A 66 -10.31 7.67 18.92
CA ASP A 66 -9.62 8.29 20.07
C ASP A 66 -9.32 9.76 19.80
N LYS A 67 -8.85 10.10 18.59
CA LYS A 67 -8.55 11.49 18.22
C LYS A 67 -9.80 12.37 18.14
N ILE A 68 -10.91 11.83 17.65
CA ILE A 68 -12.19 12.53 17.63
C ILE A 68 -12.73 12.72 19.05
N GLN A 69 -12.65 11.69 19.88
CA GLN A 69 -13.06 11.70 21.29
C GLN A 69 -12.25 12.74 22.08
N GLU A 70 -10.93 12.76 21.91
CA GLU A 70 -10.01 13.72 22.54
C GLU A 70 -10.36 15.17 22.16
N ALA A 71 -10.62 15.43 20.87
CA ALA A 71 -11.04 16.76 20.41
C ALA A 71 -12.39 17.17 21.03
N LYS A 72 -13.36 16.24 21.06
CA LYS A 72 -14.67 16.46 21.67
C LYS A 72 -14.57 16.79 23.16
N GLN A 73 -13.76 16.05 23.92
CA GLN A 73 -13.52 16.30 25.34
C GLN A 73 -12.91 17.68 25.60
N ASN A 74 -12.08 18.15 24.67
CA ASN A 74 -11.44 19.47 24.74
C ASN A 74 -12.29 20.60 24.13
N ASN A 75 -13.58 20.36 23.83
CA ASN A 75 -14.47 21.33 23.16
C ASN A 75 -13.90 21.86 21.83
N LYS A 76 -13.14 21.04 21.10
CA LYS A 76 -12.57 21.36 19.78
C LYS A 76 -13.36 20.69 18.67
N TYR A 77 -13.35 21.33 17.49
CA TYR A 77 -13.88 20.73 16.27
C TYR A 77 -12.93 19.67 15.70
N SER A 78 -13.50 18.60 15.15
CA SER A 78 -12.77 17.56 14.43
C SER A 78 -13.05 17.66 12.95
N VAL A 79 -12.00 17.66 12.12
CA VAL A 79 -12.11 17.62 10.66
C VAL A 79 -11.34 16.40 10.16
N ILE A 80 -11.97 15.61 9.28
CA ILE A 80 -11.35 14.44 8.67
C ILE A 80 -11.12 14.75 7.19
N LEU A 81 -9.87 14.63 6.75
CA LEU A 81 -9.51 14.67 5.33
C LEU A 81 -9.27 13.24 4.85
N SER A 82 -10.08 12.77 3.92
CA SER A 82 -9.92 11.47 3.26
C SER A 82 -9.35 11.67 1.87
N LEU A 83 -8.34 10.86 1.51
CA LEU A 83 -7.68 10.87 0.20
C LEU A 83 -7.66 9.46 -0.37
N ASP A 84 -8.19 9.30 -1.58
CA ASP A 84 -8.15 8.06 -2.34
C ASP A 84 -7.48 8.30 -3.69
N ILE A 85 -6.59 7.39 -4.10
CA ILE A 85 -5.83 7.51 -5.35
C ILE A 85 -6.53 6.64 -6.40
N LYS A 86 -7.12 7.30 -7.41
CA LYS A 86 -7.76 6.62 -8.54
C LYS A 86 -6.73 5.76 -9.27
N CYS A 87 -7.02 4.47 -9.44
CA CYS A 87 -6.19 3.54 -10.21
C CYS A 87 -4.70 3.58 -9.79
N ALA A 88 -4.42 3.52 -8.49
CA ALA A 88 -3.07 3.74 -7.95
C ALA A 88 -1.98 2.86 -8.58
N PHE A 89 -2.28 1.61 -8.91
CA PHE A 89 -1.32 0.69 -9.53
C PHE A 89 -1.07 0.97 -11.02
N ASP A 90 -2.10 1.45 -11.73
CA ASP A 90 -2.00 1.75 -13.17
C ASP A 90 -1.17 3.02 -13.42
N HIS A 91 -1.10 3.92 -12.43
CA HIS A 91 -0.34 5.18 -12.50
C HIS A 91 1.06 5.10 -11.88
N LEU A 92 1.56 3.90 -11.54
CA LEU A 92 2.88 3.75 -10.94
C LEU A 92 3.99 4.05 -11.95
N GLN A 93 4.84 5.01 -11.61
CA GLN A 93 6.05 5.31 -12.38
C GLN A 93 7.23 4.48 -11.88
N TYR A 94 7.69 3.51 -12.69
CA TYR A 94 8.79 2.61 -12.31
C TYR A 94 10.11 3.35 -12.01
N HIS A 95 10.38 4.46 -12.69
CA HIS A 95 11.53 5.33 -12.41
C HIS A 95 11.50 5.83 -10.95
N GLU A 96 10.35 6.36 -10.50
CA GLU A 96 10.19 6.86 -9.14
C GLU A 96 10.39 5.76 -8.10
N ILE A 97 9.83 4.56 -8.35
CA ILE A 97 10.02 3.40 -7.47
C ILE A 97 11.50 3.05 -7.37
N ARG A 98 12.21 3.00 -8.50
CA ARG A 98 13.64 2.69 -8.54
C ARG A 98 14.48 3.71 -7.77
N GLU A 99 14.21 5.00 -7.94
CA GLU A 99 14.90 6.05 -7.20
C GLU A 99 14.61 5.99 -5.69
N ARG A 100 13.37 5.68 -5.31
CA ARG A 100 13.01 5.44 -3.90
C ARG A 100 13.72 4.22 -3.31
N PHE A 101 13.91 3.17 -4.10
CA PHE A 101 14.62 1.96 -3.68
C PHE A 101 16.11 2.25 -3.46
N LYS A 102 16.75 2.96 -4.38
CA LYS A 102 18.14 3.43 -4.23
C LYS A 102 18.30 4.26 -2.97
N LYS A 103 17.43 5.26 -2.76
CA LYS A 103 17.46 6.13 -1.55
C LYS A 103 17.30 5.36 -0.24
N ARG A 104 16.70 4.17 -0.25
CA ARG A 104 16.48 3.31 0.92
C ARG A 104 17.50 2.17 1.06
N ASN A 105 18.59 2.22 0.26
CA ASN A 105 19.62 1.18 0.21
C ASN A 105 19.04 -0.23 -0.03
N LEU A 106 17.96 -0.33 -0.81
CA LEU A 106 17.41 -1.61 -1.24
C LEU A 106 18.26 -2.13 -2.41
N ASN A 107 19.19 -3.05 -2.14
CA ASN A 107 20.11 -3.58 -3.13
C ASN A 107 19.38 -4.19 -4.36
N THR A 108 19.84 -3.79 -5.54
CA THR A 108 19.21 -3.96 -6.86
C THR A 108 19.14 -5.41 -7.37
N SER A 109 19.69 -6.41 -6.66
CA SER A 109 19.44 -7.84 -6.99
C SER A 109 17.97 -8.24 -6.80
N THR A 110 17.14 -7.36 -6.25
CA THR A 110 15.68 -7.50 -6.12
C THR A 110 14.92 -6.92 -7.34
N ALA A 111 15.60 -6.15 -8.20
CA ALA A 111 15.00 -5.50 -9.38
C ALA A 111 15.06 -6.38 -10.66
N VAL A 112 15.84 -7.46 -10.65
CA VAL A 112 16.08 -8.32 -11.82
C VAL A 112 14.86 -9.20 -12.19
N THR A 113 13.80 -9.20 -11.38
CA THR A 113 12.61 -10.04 -11.63
C THR A 113 11.42 -9.27 -12.22
N LEU A 114 11.42 -7.94 -12.18
CA LEU A 114 10.32 -7.13 -12.75
C LEU A 114 10.58 -6.71 -14.20
N GLY A 115 11.76 -7.01 -14.74
CA GLY A 115 12.00 -7.02 -16.17
C GLY A 115 11.62 -8.39 -16.72
N TYR A 116 10.35 -8.57 -17.08
CA TYR A 116 10.05 -9.46 -18.19
C TYR A 116 10.90 -8.94 -19.35
N THR A 117 11.86 -9.77 -19.76
CA THR A 117 12.62 -9.60 -21.01
C THR A 117 11.64 -9.42 -22.16
N GLU A 118 12.05 -8.59 -23.12
CA GLU A 118 11.41 -8.32 -24.41
C GLU A 118 10.68 -9.52 -25.04
#